data_AF-A0A221MFP3-F1
#
_entry.id   AF-A0A221MFP3-F1
#
_cell.length_a   1.000
_cell.length_b   1.000
_cell.length_c   1.000
_cell.angle_alpha   90.00
_cell.angle_beta   90.00
_cell.angle_gamma   90.00
#
_symmetry.space_group_name_H-M   'P 1'
#
loop_
_entity.id
_entity.type
_entity.pdbx_description
1 polymer ?
#
loop_
_entity_poly.entity_id
_entity_poly.type
_entity_poly.pdbx_seq_one_letter_code
_entity_poly.pdbx_strand_id
1 'polypeptide(L)'
;MNDGKLMRIGVLSKEMGISTRTIDYYTNLGIIHAQKSSSNEYRYYDEEAVIRLKLIKLYKQEKLTLNEIKERFELMEDVESYDNKVVFEKIHALQSELKDIEDAILQLKPHLDQLDKNQLNSLGKLINLQGVSLAQTITILFG
;
A
#
# COMPACT_ATOMS: atom_id res chain seq x y z
N MET A 1 6.69 -0.38 -25.88
CA MET A 1 5.70 0.65 -26.27
C MET A 1 4.33 0.00 -26.13
N ASN A 2 3.68 0.16 -24.99
CA ASN A 2 2.33 -0.37 -24.80
C ASN A 2 1.37 0.58 -25.51
N ASP A 3 0.81 0.15 -26.64
CA ASP A 3 -0.43 0.73 -27.18
C ASP A 3 -1.60 0.34 -26.26
N GLY A 4 -1.53 0.82 -25.02
CA GLY A 4 -2.55 0.63 -24.00
C GLY A 4 -3.78 1.45 -24.38
N LYS A 5 -4.93 0.79 -24.49
CA LYS A 5 -6.20 1.42 -24.84
C LYS A 5 -6.52 2.58 -23.89
N LEU A 6 -6.39 3.80 -24.38
CA LEU A 6 -6.76 5.01 -23.63
C LEU A 6 -8.29 5.15 -23.54
N MET A 7 -8.79 5.31 -22.31
CA MET A 7 -10.22 5.39 -22.00
C MET A 7 -10.59 6.79 -21.51
N ARG A 8 -11.67 7.35 -22.05
CA ARG A 8 -12.25 8.59 -21.51
C ARG A 8 -12.82 8.33 -20.12
N ILE A 9 -12.79 9.35 -19.25
CA ILE A 9 -13.32 9.27 -17.87
C ILE A 9 -14.74 8.68 -17.79
N GLY A 10 -15.62 9.00 -18.73
CA GLY A 10 -17.00 8.48 -18.75
C GLY A 10 -17.08 7.00 -19.11
N VAL A 11 -16.15 6.48 -19.90
CA VAL A 11 -16.07 5.04 -20.20
C VAL A 11 -15.49 4.30 -19.00
N LEU A 12 -14.40 4.82 -18.43
CA LEU A 12 -13.76 4.27 -17.24
C LEU A 12 -14.72 4.23 -16.04
N SER A 13 -15.51 5.28 -15.86
CA SER A 13 -16.55 5.38 -14.82
C SER A 13 -17.58 4.24 -14.93
N LYS A 14 -18.07 3.97 -16.13
CA LYS A 14 -19.04 2.89 -16.37
C LYS A 14 -18.43 1.51 -16.14
N GLU A 15 -17.20 1.30 -16.61
CA GLU A 15 -16.52 0.01 -16.48
C GLU A 15 -16.19 -0.33 -15.03
N MET A 16 -15.75 0.66 -14.25
CA MET A 16 -15.35 0.47 -12.87
C MET A 16 -16.51 0.58 -11.87
N GLY A 17 -17.68 1.06 -12.31
CA GLY A 17 -18.80 1.37 -11.42
C GLY A 17 -18.48 2.48 -10.41
N ILE A 18 -17.57 3.39 -10.79
CA ILE A 18 -17.09 4.51 -9.96
C ILE A 18 -17.56 5.81 -10.61
N SER A 19 -18.06 6.77 -9.82
CA SER A 19 -18.52 8.04 -10.39
C SER A 19 -17.37 8.81 -11.05
N THR A 20 -17.64 9.54 -12.13
CA THR A 20 -16.65 10.43 -12.76
C THR A 20 -16.05 11.41 -11.76
N ARG A 21 -16.88 11.94 -10.84
CA ARG A 21 -16.44 12.83 -9.75
C ARG A 21 -15.40 12.17 -8.83
N THR A 22 -15.56 10.88 -8.53
CA THR A 22 -14.61 10.12 -7.70
C THR A 22 -13.31 9.87 -8.44
N ILE A 23 -13.38 9.54 -9.73
CA ILE A 23 -12.18 9.38 -10.58
C ILE A 23 -11.44 10.72 -10.69
N ASP A 24 -12.13 11.83 -10.90
CA ASP A 24 -11.54 13.17 -10.91
C ASP A 24 -10.88 13.50 -9.57
N TYR A 25 -11.52 13.13 -8.46
CA TYR A 25 -10.96 13.35 -7.13
C TYR A 25 -9.65 12.57 -6.94
N TYR A 26 -9.60 11.29 -7.30
CA TYR A 26 -8.38 10.49 -7.24
C TYR A 26 -7.29 11.01 -8.19
N THR A 27 -7.69 11.54 -9.34
CA THR A 27 -6.77 12.17 -10.30
C THR A 27 -6.14 13.43 -9.71
N ASN A 28 -6.96 14.29 -9.08
CA ASN A 28 -6.48 15.53 -8.46
C ASN A 28 -5.61 15.27 -7.23
N LEU A 29 -5.80 14.13 -6.54
CA LEU A 29 -4.93 13.69 -5.45
C LEU A 29 -3.59 13.10 -5.93
N GLY A 30 -3.44 12.84 -7.23
CA GLY A 30 -2.26 12.20 -7.82
C GLY A 30 -2.20 10.67 -7.62
N ILE A 31 -3.29 10.06 -7.17
CA ILE A 31 -3.36 8.61 -6.94
C ILE A 31 -3.48 7.87 -8.28
N ILE A 32 -4.17 8.46 -9.24
CA ILE A 32 -4.27 7.97 -10.62
C ILE A 32 -3.86 9.07 -11.59
N HIS A 33 -3.22 8.69 -12.69
CA HIS A 33 -2.72 9.64 -13.67
C HIS A 33 -3.61 9.66 -14.91
N ALA A 34 -3.75 10.83 -15.53
CA ALA A 34 -4.51 11.02 -16.74
C ALA A 34 -3.66 11.71 -17.80
N GLN A 35 -3.73 11.20 -19.02
CA GLN A 35 -3.16 11.86 -20.18
C GLN A 35 -4.16 12.91 -20.69
N LYS A 36 -3.71 14.17 -20.77
CA LYS A 36 -4.47 15.22 -21.44
C LYS A 36 -4.24 15.10 -22.94
N SER A 37 -5.31 15.08 -23.71
CA SER A 37 -5.19 15.14 -25.16
C SER A 37 -4.80 16.56 -25.59
N SER A 38 -3.83 16.69 -26.49
CA SER A 38 -3.48 17.98 -27.09
C SER A 38 -4.57 18.50 -28.04
N SER A 39 -5.49 17.64 -28.47
CA SER A 39 -6.52 17.94 -29.47
C SER A 39 -7.91 18.16 -28.88
N ASN A 40 -8.14 17.90 -27.59
CA ASN A 40 -9.41 18.14 -26.92
C ASN A 40 -9.25 18.32 -25.39
N GLU A 41 -10.27 18.87 -24.72
CA GLU A 41 -10.27 19.08 -23.27
C GLU A 41 -10.55 17.79 -22.45
N TYR A 42 -10.56 16.61 -23.07
CA TYR A 42 -10.87 15.36 -22.37
C TYR A 42 -9.64 14.73 -21.72
N ARG A 43 -9.88 14.11 -20.54
CA ARG A 43 -8.92 13.27 -19.82
C ARG A 43 -9.02 11.83 -20.29
N TYR A 44 -7.86 11.23 -20.55
CA TYR A 44 -7.72 9.84 -20.95
C TYR A 44 -6.91 9.07 -19.92
N TYR A 45 -7.32 7.84 -19.66
CA TYR A 45 -6.75 6.96 -18.66
C TYR A 45 -6.34 5.66 -19.34
N ASP A 46 -5.17 5.16 -19.00
CA ASP A 46 -4.64 3.89 -19.51
C ASP A 46 -5.05 2.71 -18.60
N GLU A 47 -4.51 1.54 -18.91
CA GLU A 47 -4.74 0.32 -18.14
C GLU A 47 -4.16 0.41 -16.73
N GLU A 48 -3.12 1.20 -16.50
CA GLU A 48 -2.55 1.41 -15.17
C GLU A 48 -3.57 2.10 -14.25
N ALA A 49 -4.28 3.11 -14.75
CA ALA A 49 -5.37 3.74 -14.02
C ALA A 49 -6.48 2.74 -13.65
N VAL A 50 -6.78 1.76 -14.52
CA VAL A 50 -7.74 0.68 -14.23
C VAL A 50 -7.25 -0.19 -13.08
N ILE A 51 -5.97 -0.60 -13.11
CA ILE A 51 -5.34 -1.41 -12.06
C ILE A 51 -5.37 -0.66 -10.72
N ARG A 52 -4.96 0.61 -10.72
CA ARG A 52 -4.98 1.45 -9.51
C ARG A 52 -6.39 1.61 -8.94
N LEU A 53 -7.41 1.83 -9.78
CA LEU A 53 -8.80 1.91 -9.32
C LEU A 53 -9.29 0.60 -8.66
N LYS A 54 -8.85 -0.57 -9.15
CA LYS A 54 -9.14 -1.86 -8.49
C LYS A 54 -8.46 -1.97 -7.13
N LEU A 55 -7.19 -1.56 -7.05
CA LEU A 55 -6.41 -1.57 -5.80
C LEU A 55 -6.98 -0.59 -4.77
N ILE A 56 -7.36 0.62 -5.17
CA ILE A 56 -8.04 1.58 -4.28
C ILE A 56 -9.30 0.96 -3.67
N LYS A 57 -10.10 0.24 -4.47
CA LYS A 57 -11.30 -0.45 -3.97
C LYS A 57 -10.96 -1.51 -2.93
N LEU A 58 -9.92 -2.32 -3.17
CA LEU A 58 -9.45 -3.34 -2.23
C LEU A 58 -8.96 -2.69 -0.92
N TYR A 59 -8.06 -1.72 -0.99
CA TYR A 59 -7.52 -1.05 0.20
C TYR A 59 -8.59 -0.29 0.99
N LYS A 60 -9.62 0.23 0.31
CA LYS A 60 -10.79 0.81 0.98
C LYS A 60 -11.58 -0.22 1.78
N GLN A 61 -11.66 -1.47 1.31
CA GLN A 61 -12.28 -2.57 2.08
C GLN A 61 -11.45 -2.93 3.32
N GLU A 62 -10.12 -2.79 3.23
CA GLU A 62 -9.18 -2.94 4.35
C GLU A 62 -9.15 -1.73 5.31
N LYS A 63 -10.05 -0.75 5.11
CA LYS A 63 -10.21 0.47 5.93
C LYS A 63 -9.06 1.48 5.83
N LEU A 64 -8.21 1.40 4.81
CA LEU A 64 -7.19 2.42 4.58
C LEU A 64 -7.82 3.76 4.16
N THR A 65 -7.24 4.85 4.67
CA THR A 65 -7.50 6.23 4.26
C THR A 65 -6.96 6.47 2.85
N LEU A 66 -7.42 7.52 2.18
CA LEU A 66 -6.88 7.84 0.85
C LEU A 66 -5.43 8.31 0.89
N ASN A 67 -4.99 8.88 2.03
CA ASN A 67 -3.61 9.30 2.20
C ASN A 67 -2.68 8.08 2.32
N GLU A 68 -3.03 7.08 3.13
CA GLU A 68 -2.26 5.82 3.22
C GLU A 68 -2.21 5.08 1.89
N ILE A 69 -3.32 5.08 1.13
CA ILE A 69 -3.36 4.49 -0.21
C ILE A 69 -2.44 5.25 -1.16
N LYS A 70 -2.42 6.58 -1.08
CA LYS A 70 -1.54 7.42 -1.89
C LYS A 70 -0.07 7.14 -1.58
N GLU A 71 0.32 7.19 -0.31
CA GLU A 71 1.69 6.88 0.14
C GLU A 71 2.13 5.50 -0.35
N ARG A 72 1.24 4.51 -0.33
CA ARG A 72 1.54 3.17 -0.83
C ARG A 72 1.81 3.14 -2.34
N PHE A 73 1.07 3.91 -3.14
CA PHE A 73 1.35 4.01 -4.57
C PHE A 73 2.64 4.79 -4.86
N GLU A 74 2.91 5.87 -4.12
CA GLU A 74 4.16 6.62 -4.25
C GLU A 74 5.36 5.72 -3.94
N LEU A 75 5.28 4.91 -2.87
CA LEU A 75 6.30 3.90 -2.57
C LEU A 75 6.45 2.85 -3.69
N MET A 76 5.37 2.46 -4.36
CA MET A 76 5.45 1.51 -5.49
C MET A 76 6.09 2.15 -6.73
N GLU A 77 5.73 3.39 -7.07
CA GLU A 77 6.29 4.16 -8.19
C GLU A 77 7.79 4.42 -7.99
N ASP A 78 8.18 4.84 -6.78
CA ASP A 78 9.59 5.03 -6.44
C ASP A 78 10.37 3.73 -6.62
N VAL A 79 9.77 2.59 -6.26
CA VAL A 79 10.41 1.28 -6.34
C VAL A 79 10.47 0.71 -7.76
N GLU A 80 9.48 0.97 -8.62
CA GLU A 80 9.54 0.61 -10.04
C GLU A 80 10.61 1.40 -10.81
N SER A 81 11.02 2.57 -10.30
CA SER A 81 12.14 3.34 -10.84
C SER A 81 13.53 2.80 -10.45
N TYR A 82 13.63 1.86 -9.50
CA TYR A 82 14.91 1.26 -9.10
C TYR A 82 15.17 -0.04 -9.86
N ASP A 83 16.30 -0.10 -10.57
CA ASP A 83 16.84 -1.26 -11.30
C ASP A 83 17.29 -2.43 -10.38
N ASN A 84 16.73 -2.51 -9.16
CA ASN A 84 17.12 -3.45 -8.12
C ASN A 84 15.93 -4.32 -7.68
N LYS A 85 15.32 -4.99 -8.66
CA LYS A 85 14.24 -5.99 -8.47
C LYS A 85 14.51 -6.97 -7.31
N VAL A 86 15.77 -7.35 -7.10
CA VAL A 86 16.21 -8.23 -6.01
C VAL A 86 16.00 -7.60 -4.62
N VAL A 87 16.26 -6.30 -4.47
CA VAL A 87 16.03 -5.59 -3.20
C VAL A 87 14.52 -5.49 -2.94
N PHE A 88 13.73 -5.24 -4.00
CA PHE A 88 12.28 -5.18 -3.87
C PHE A 88 11.64 -6.51 -3.47
N GLU A 89 11.99 -7.60 -4.15
CA GLU A 89 11.50 -8.94 -3.79
C GLU A 89 11.84 -9.27 -2.33
N LYS A 90 13.01 -8.84 -1.84
CA LYS A 90 13.40 -8.99 -0.44
C LYS A 90 12.60 -8.10 0.51
N ILE A 91 12.34 -6.84 0.16
CA ILE A 91 11.48 -5.94 0.96
C ILE A 91 10.08 -6.55 1.08
N HIS A 92 9.50 -7.02 -0.04
CA HIS A 92 8.18 -7.62 -0.04
C HIS A 92 8.14 -8.92 0.77
N ALA A 93 9.18 -9.77 0.66
CA ALA A 93 9.30 -10.96 1.49
C ALA A 93 9.36 -10.61 2.99
N LEU A 94 10.18 -9.63 3.37
CA LEU A 94 10.28 -9.14 4.75
C LEU A 94 8.95 -8.56 5.26
N GLN A 95 8.19 -7.86 4.42
CA GLN A 95 6.84 -7.38 4.78
C GLN A 95 5.86 -8.53 5.04
N SER A 96 5.92 -9.60 4.25
CA SER A 96 5.13 -10.81 4.48
C SER A 96 5.52 -11.48 5.80
N GLU A 97 6.83 -11.64 6.05
CA GLU A 97 7.33 -12.21 7.30
C GLU A 97 6.92 -11.39 8.52
N LEU A 98 6.97 -10.05 8.45
CA LEU A 98 6.51 -9.18 9.54
C LEU A 98 5.02 -9.36 9.84
N LYS A 99 4.20 -9.53 8.80
CA LYS A 99 2.77 -9.81 8.97
C LYS A 99 2.54 -11.17 9.62
N ASP A 100 3.27 -12.20 9.20
CA ASP A 100 3.16 -13.53 9.80
C ASP A 100 3.58 -13.52 11.28
N ILE A 101 4.59 -12.73 11.64
CA ILE A 101 5.01 -12.51 13.03
C ILE A 101 3.92 -11.78 13.83
N GLU A 102 3.29 -10.75 13.26
CA GLU A 102 2.18 -10.04 13.90
C GLU A 102 1.00 -10.99 14.19
N ASP A 103 0.61 -11.79 13.20
CA ASP A 103 -0.45 -12.78 13.34
C ASP A 103 -0.09 -13.83 14.42
N ALA A 104 1.16 -14.30 14.48
CA ALA A 104 1.62 -15.21 15.52
C ALA A 104 1.57 -14.59 16.92
N ILE A 105 1.93 -13.31 17.06
CA ILE A 105 1.83 -12.57 18.33
C ILE A 105 0.36 -12.43 18.75
N LEU A 106 -0.56 -12.17 17.82
CA LEU A 106 -1.99 -12.10 18.09
C LEU A 106 -2.55 -13.45 18.53
N GLN A 107 -2.08 -14.56 17.94
CA GLN A 107 -2.45 -15.92 18.36
C GLN A 107 -1.92 -16.29 19.76
N LEU A 108 -0.83 -15.66 20.20
CA LEU A 108 -0.29 -15.84 21.56
C LEU A 108 -1.16 -15.15 22.63
N LYS A 109 -1.96 -14.14 22.26
CA LYS A 109 -2.77 -13.35 23.20
C LYS A 109 -3.61 -14.18 24.19
N PRO A 110 -4.36 -15.23 23.78
CA PRO A 110 -5.15 -16.04 24.71
C PRO A 110 -4.30 -16.80 25.73
N HIS A 111 -3.04 -17.09 25.41
CA HIS A 111 -2.11 -17.75 26.31
C HIS A 111 -1.45 -16.75 27.27
N LEU A 112 -1.26 -15.51 26.84
CA LEU A 112 -0.79 -14.42 27.69
C LEU A 112 -1.78 -14.11 28.82
N ASP A 113 -3.09 -14.27 28.57
CA ASP A 113 -4.14 -14.05 29.58
C ASP A 113 -4.08 -15.03 30.76
N GLN A 114 -3.35 -16.15 30.61
CA GLN A 114 -3.16 -17.16 31.67
C GLN A 114 -1.93 -16.90 32.54
N LEU A 115 -1.11 -15.92 32.19
CA LEU A 115 0.14 -15.60 32.87
C LEU A 115 -0.06 -14.54 33.95
N ASP A 116 0.75 -14.62 35.01
CA ASP A 116 0.78 -13.57 36.01
C ASP A 116 1.52 -12.31 35.52
N LYS A 117 1.37 -11.20 36.25
CA LYS A 117 1.98 -9.91 35.90
C LYS A 117 3.52 -9.98 35.80
N ASN A 118 4.18 -10.82 36.58
CA ASN A 118 5.65 -10.92 36.57
C ASN A 118 6.13 -11.69 35.34
N GLN A 119 5.43 -12.77 34.98
CA GLN A 119 5.66 -13.54 33.75
C GLN A 119 5.41 -12.68 32.51
N LEU A 120 4.30 -11.94 32.46
CA LEU A 120 3.98 -11.00 31.38
C LEU A 120 5.03 -9.90 31.24
N ASN A 121 5.46 -9.29 32.35
CA ASN A 121 6.50 -8.26 32.31
C ASN A 121 7.85 -8.81 31.82
N SER A 122 8.19 -10.04 32.19
CA SER A 122 9.46 -10.66 31.79
C SER A 122 9.47 -10.99 30.29
N LEU A 123 8.40 -11.59 29.78
CA LEU A 123 8.23 -11.89 28.35
C LEU A 123 8.11 -10.61 27.51
N GLY A 124 7.33 -9.63 27.98
CA GLY A 124 7.18 -8.34 27.33
C GLY A 124 8.50 -7.59 27.19
N LYS A 125 9.39 -7.64 28.19
CA LYS A 125 10.74 -7.08 28.09
C LYS A 125 11.58 -7.74 27.01
N LEU A 126 11.54 -9.06 26.88
CA LEU A 126 12.33 -9.78 25.87
C LEU A 126 11.90 -9.40 24.45
N ILE A 127 10.59 -9.35 24.20
CA ILE A 127 10.03 -8.97 22.89
C ILE A 127 10.33 -7.50 22.59
N ASN A 128 10.14 -6.61 23.58
CA ASN A 128 10.34 -5.18 23.40
C ASN A 128 11.82 -4.83 23.11
N LEU A 129 12.78 -5.52 23.72
CA LEU A 129 14.21 -5.32 23.42
C LEU A 129 14.52 -5.59 21.94
N GLN A 130 13.98 -6.68 21.39
CA GLN A 130 14.16 -7.00 19.97
C GLN A 130 13.42 -6.02 19.07
N GLY A 131 12.20 -5.63 19.44
CA GLY A 131 11.41 -4.63 18.71
C GLY A 131 12.09 -3.27 18.62
N VAL A 132 12.67 -2.78 19.73
CA VAL A 132 13.44 -1.52 19.76
C VAL A 132 14.69 -1.62 18.89
N SER A 133 15.45 -2.72 18.98
CA SER A 133 16.62 -2.92 18.13
C SER A 133 16.24 -2.90 16.64
N LEU A 134 15.17 -3.59 16.27
CA LEU A 134 14.69 -3.63 14.88
C LEU A 134 14.26 -2.24 14.40
N ALA A 135 13.45 -1.52 15.20
CA ALA A 135 13.03 -0.15 14.88
C ALA A 135 14.23 0.78 14.69
N GLN A 136 15.23 0.69 15.56
CA GLN A 136 16.44 1.51 15.46
C GLN A 136 17.29 1.15 14.24
N THR A 137 17.41 -0.14 13.89
CA THR A 137 18.07 -0.56 12.65
C THR A 137 17.36 -0.01 11.42
N ILE A 138 16.02 -0.04 11.41
CA ILE A 138 15.23 0.56 10.32
C ILE A 138 15.49 2.07 10.25
N THR A 139 15.46 2.78 11.38
CA THR A 139 15.77 4.22 11.41
C THR A 139 17.19 4.52 10.92
N ILE A 140 18.19 3.68 11.21
CA ILE A 140 19.56 3.88 10.72
C ILE A 140 19.67 3.66 9.21
N LEU A 141 18.91 2.70 8.68
CA LEU A 141 18.97 2.34 7.25
C LEU A 141 18.13 3.27 6.36
N PHE A 142 17.07 3.86 6.89
CA PHE A 142 16.07 4.61 6.11
C PHE A 142 15.72 6.00 6.65
N GLY A 143 16.31 6.43 7.77
CA GLY A 143 16.06 7.73 8.42
C GLY A 143 17.16 8.76 8.24
#